data_AF-A0A2V8MWE3-F1
#
_entry.id   AF-A0A2V8MWE3-F1
#
_cell.length_a   1.000
_cell.length_b   1.000
_cell.length_c   1.000
_cell.angle_alpha   90.00
_cell.angle_beta   90.00
_cell.angle_gamma   90.00
#
_symmetry.space_group_name_H-M   'P 1'
#
loop_
_entity.id
_entity.type
_entity.pdbx_description
1 polymer ?
#
loop_
_entity_poly.entity_id
_entity_poly.type
_entity_poly.pdbx_seq_one_letter_code
_entity_poly.pdbx_strand_id
1 'polypeptide(L)'
;MTLRIGNYKDPVLKPWAAAQMRVSNEEVLSGKRGLPFSAQSRCYPGGVPGQLLFPAEPFYFIQTPKQVWMIWQRDHMVRRVYLTNKHSDKVTPSWFGESIGHYENGDTLVIDTIGLSTKNSYIDNYRTPHTEKLHV
;
A
#
# COMPACT_ATOMS: atom_id res chain seq x y z
N MET A 1 22.75 5.99 5.43
CA MET A 1 21.39 5.68 4.94
C MET A 1 21.19 4.18 5.03
N THR A 2 20.11 3.72 5.68
CA THR A 2 19.91 2.30 5.99
C THR A 2 19.33 1.53 4.80
N LEU A 3 19.98 0.44 4.40
CA LEU A 3 19.48 -0.47 3.36
C LEU A 3 18.37 -1.35 3.95
N ARG A 4 17.15 -1.22 3.44
CA ARG A 4 16.02 -2.08 3.83
C ARG A 4 16.02 -3.36 3.02
N ILE A 5 16.55 -4.41 3.62
CA ILE A 5 16.63 -5.75 3.05
C ILE A 5 15.60 -6.62 3.75
N GLY A 6 14.58 -7.08 3.03
CA GLY A 6 13.52 -7.93 3.58
C GLY A 6 13.98 -9.37 3.77
N ASN A 7 13.45 -10.07 4.78
CA ASN A 7 13.69 -11.50 4.95
C ASN A 7 12.91 -12.33 3.91
N TYR A 8 13.53 -12.58 2.75
CA TYR A 8 12.89 -13.36 1.68
C TYR A 8 12.71 -14.85 2.03
N LYS A 9 13.27 -15.32 3.16
CA LYS A 9 13.12 -16.71 3.65
C LYS A 9 11.98 -16.86 4.65
N ASP A 10 11.23 -15.79 4.92
CA ASP A 10 10.13 -15.83 5.88
C ASP A 10 9.03 -16.81 5.42
N PRO A 11 8.58 -17.74 6.29
CA PRO A 11 7.58 -18.73 5.92
C PRO A 11 6.19 -18.15 5.58
N VAL A 12 5.92 -16.89 5.94
CA VAL A 12 4.66 -16.21 5.55
C VAL A 12 4.59 -15.93 4.04
N LEU A 13 5.74 -15.87 3.37
CA LEU A 13 5.82 -15.51 1.96
C LEU A 13 5.45 -16.69 1.06
N LYS A 14 4.62 -16.39 0.06
CA LYS A 14 4.44 -17.30 -1.07
C LYS A 14 5.77 -17.43 -1.84
N PRO A 15 6.09 -18.60 -2.44
CA PRO A 15 7.36 -18.80 -3.13
C PRO A 15 7.69 -17.76 -4.20
N TRP A 16 6.68 -17.28 -4.93
CA TRP A 16 6.86 -16.25 -5.95
C TRP A 16 7.22 -14.88 -5.35
N ALA A 17 6.66 -14.54 -4.18
CA ALA A 17 6.93 -13.29 -3.49
C ALA A 17 8.35 -13.31 -2.91
N ALA A 18 8.72 -14.43 -2.28
CA ALA A 18 10.08 -14.69 -1.82
C ALA A 18 11.12 -14.57 -2.95
N ALA A 19 10.82 -15.12 -4.13
CA ALA A 19 11.70 -15.03 -5.29
C ALA A 19 11.92 -13.57 -5.76
N GLN A 20 10.85 -12.77 -5.83
CA GLN A 20 10.96 -11.35 -6.19
C GLN A 20 11.72 -10.54 -5.14
N MET A 21 11.45 -10.77 -3.85
CA MET A 21 12.18 -10.12 -2.76
C MET A 21 13.67 -10.48 -2.79
N ARG A 22 14.00 -11.75 -3.06
CA ARG A 22 15.40 -12.18 -3.20
C ARG A 22 16.12 -11.42 -4.32
N VAL A 23 15.52 -11.34 -5.51
CA VAL A 23 16.09 -10.57 -6.64
C VAL A 23 16.27 -9.11 -6.25
N SER A 24 15.26 -8.51 -5.63
CA SER A 24 15.26 -7.12 -5.18
C SER A 24 16.36 -6.83 -4.12
N ASN A 25 16.65 -7.81 -3.26
CA ASN A 25 17.75 -7.74 -2.29
C ASN A 25 19.11 -7.88 -2.97
N GLU A 26 19.26 -8.83 -3.88
CA GLU A 26 20.50 -9.05 -4.65
C GLU A 26 20.89 -7.81 -5.46
N GLU A 27 19.93 -7.09 -6.06
CA GLU A 27 20.20 -5.84 -6.77
C GLU A 27 20.80 -4.75 -5.87
N VAL A 28 20.40 -4.72 -4.60
CA VAL A 28 20.91 -3.73 -3.62
C VAL A 28 22.26 -4.17 -3.07
N LEU A 29 22.41 -5.45 -2.71
CA LEU A 29 23.64 -6.00 -2.15
C LEU A 29 24.79 -6.06 -3.16
N SER A 30 24.49 -6.27 -4.44
CA SER A 30 25.49 -6.25 -5.53
C SER A 30 25.92 -4.85 -5.94
N GLY A 31 25.29 -3.79 -5.42
CA GLY A 31 25.57 -2.40 -5.82
C GLY A 31 25.00 -1.99 -7.17
N LYS A 32 24.34 -2.90 -7.93
CA LYS A 32 23.60 -2.57 -9.16
C LYS A 32 22.58 -1.45 -8.91
N ARG A 33 22.05 -1.37 -7.68
CA ARG A 33 21.22 -0.27 -7.20
C ARG A 33 21.71 0.21 -5.84
N GLY A 34 22.04 1.50 -5.73
CA GLY A 34 22.53 2.07 -4.46
C GLY A 34 21.49 2.07 -3.33
N LEU A 35 20.20 2.18 -3.66
CA LEU A 35 19.11 2.14 -2.68
C LEU A 35 17.91 1.32 -3.17
N PRO A 36 17.22 0.60 -2.26
CA PRO A 36 15.92 0.02 -2.55
C PRO A 36 14.96 1.02 -3.20
N PHE A 37 14.21 0.57 -4.21
CA PHE A 37 13.12 1.37 -4.75
C PHE A 37 12.05 1.62 -3.67
N SER A 38 11.53 2.84 -3.64
CA SER A 38 10.32 3.22 -2.90
C SER A 38 9.46 4.05 -3.83
N ALA A 39 8.16 3.78 -3.91
CA ALA A 39 7.23 4.52 -4.77
C ALA A 39 7.29 6.03 -4.49
N GLN A 40 7.30 6.38 -3.21
CA GLN A 40 7.26 7.77 -2.78
C GLN A 40 8.56 8.54 -3.01
N SER A 41 9.72 7.88 -3.17
CA SER A 41 10.94 8.58 -3.60
C SER A 41 10.91 9.00 -5.08
N ARG A 42 9.86 8.57 -5.81
CA ARG A 42 9.54 8.97 -7.18
C ARG A 42 8.21 9.74 -7.27
N CYS A 43 7.72 10.28 -6.15
CA CYS A 43 6.42 10.96 -6.06
C CYS A 43 5.23 10.08 -6.48
N TYR A 44 5.38 8.76 -6.47
CA TYR A 44 4.28 7.83 -6.69
C TYR A 44 3.62 7.48 -5.35
N PRO A 45 2.30 7.22 -5.34
CA PRO A 45 1.62 6.80 -4.11
C PRO A 45 2.16 5.48 -3.58
N GLY A 46 2.20 5.33 -2.25
CA GLY A 46 2.66 4.10 -1.59
C GLY A 46 1.65 2.96 -1.66
N GLY A 47 0.42 3.24 -2.08
CA GLY A 47 -0.70 2.31 -2.07
C GLY A 47 -1.09 1.81 -0.68
N VAL A 48 -1.90 0.76 -0.59
CA VAL A 48 -2.38 0.22 0.70
C VAL A 48 -1.90 -1.23 0.85
N PRO A 49 -1.33 -1.63 2.01
CA PRO A 49 -1.08 -0.83 3.21
C PRO A 49 0.23 -0.02 3.18
N GLY A 50 1.02 -0.07 2.10
CA GLY A 50 2.36 0.53 2.04
C GLY A 50 2.44 2.00 2.48
N GLN A 51 1.49 2.85 2.04
CA GLN A 51 1.39 4.26 2.42
C GLN A 51 1.11 4.46 3.92
N LEU A 52 0.40 3.53 4.57
CA LEU A 52 0.12 3.59 6.01
C LEU A 52 1.36 3.23 6.84
N LEU A 53 2.21 2.35 6.30
CA LEU A 53 3.37 1.82 7.02
C LEU A 53 4.63 2.65 6.81
N PHE A 54 4.79 3.29 5.65
CA PHE A 54 6.00 4.06 5.38
C PHE A 54 5.83 5.19 4.35
N PRO A 55 6.44 6.37 4.62
CA PRO A 55 6.96 6.82 5.89
C PRO A 55 5.82 7.09 6.86
N ALA A 56 6.12 6.93 8.14
CA ALA A 56 5.22 7.40 9.18
C ALA A 56 5.17 8.93 9.10
N GLU A 57 4.02 9.44 8.65
CA GLU A 57 3.77 10.87 8.57
C GLU A 57 2.32 11.16 8.97
N PRO A 58 2.05 12.33 9.59
CA PRO A 58 0.71 12.81 9.79
C PRO A 58 -0.16 12.71 8.54
N PHE A 59 -1.35 12.14 8.73
CA PHE A 59 -2.46 12.26 7.80
C PHE A 59 -3.69 12.68 8.58
N TYR A 60 -4.61 13.35 7.90
CA TYR A 60 -5.85 13.84 8.49
C TYR A 60 -7.05 13.18 7.83
N PHE A 61 -8.13 13.08 8.60
CA PHE A 61 -9.42 12.60 8.11
C PHE A 61 -10.35 13.77 7.81
N ILE A 62 -10.96 13.75 6.62
CA ILE A 62 -12.15 14.54 6.32
C ILE A 62 -13.32 13.58 6.24
N GLN A 63 -14.29 13.74 7.13
CA GLN A 63 -15.43 12.82 7.26
C GLN A 63 -16.70 13.52 6.83
N THR A 64 -17.49 12.84 6.01
CA THR A 64 -18.83 13.26 5.58
C THR A 64 -19.79 12.08 5.76
N PRO A 65 -21.10 12.29 5.71
CA PRO A 65 -22.06 11.18 5.79
C PRO A 65 -21.93 10.12 4.68
N LYS A 66 -21.20 10.40 3.59
CA LYS A 66 -21.06 9.50 2.43
C LYS A 66 -19.64 8.97 2.22
N GLN A 67 -18.63 9.66 2.74
CA GLN A 67 -17.23 9.36 2.45
C GLN A 67 -16.31 9.81 3.58
N VAL A 68 -15.20 9.10 3.73
CA VAL A 68 -14.07 9.47 4.58
C VAL A 68 -12.83 9.59 3.71
N TRP A 69 -12.12 10.70 3.79
CA TRP A 69 -10.88 10.91 3.07
C TRP A 69 -9.71 10.88 4.03
N MET A 70 -8.67 10.12 3.70
CA MET A 70 -7.38 10.13 4.36
C MET A 70 -6.41 10.93 3.51
N ILE A 71 -5.83 11.99 4.05
CA ILE A 71 -4.95 12.89 3.31
C ILE A 71 -3.60 13.00 4.00
N TRP A 72 -2.55 12.61 3.29
CA TRP A 72 -1.17 12.66 3.79
C TRP A 72 -0.58 14.06 3.67
N GLN A 73 0.11 14.52 4.72
CA GLN A 73 0.59 15.90 4.82
C GLN A 73 1.59 16.31 3.72
N ARG A 74 2.42 15.37 3.25
CA ARG A 74 3.62 15.72 2.49
C ARG A 74 3.32 16.03 1.04
N ASP A 75 2.45 15.24 0.44
CA ASP A 75 2.19 15.19 -0.99
C ASP A 75 0.69 15.27 -1.31
N HIS A 76 -0.14 15.48 -0.29
CA HIS A 76 -1.60 15.58 -0.42
C HIS A 76 -2.20 14.38 -1.17
N MET A 77 -1.57 13.20 -1.03
CA MET A 77 -2.14 11.97 -1.52
C MET A 77 -3.46 11.70 -0.79
N VAL A 78 -4.49 11.31 -1.54
CA VAL A 78 -5.84 11.10 -1.00
C VAL A 78 -6.28 9.67 -1.23
N ARG A 79 -6.49 8.92 -0.14
CA ARG A 79 -7.28 7.68 -0.15
C ARG A 79 -8.71 8.05 0.17
N ARG A 80 -9.65 7.66 -0.68
CA ARG A 80 -11.09 7.92 -0.50
C ARG A 80 -11.78 6.62 -0.13
N VAL A 81 -12.46 6.65 1.00
CA VAL A 81 -13.28 5.54 1.51
C VAL A 81 -14.74 5.93 1.35
N TYR A 82 -15.48 5.14 0.57
CA TYR A 82 -16.90 5.35 0.35
C TYR A 82 -17.70 4.61 1.44
N LEU A 83 -18.61 5.31 2.11
CA LEU A 83 -19.48 4.71 3.12
C LEU A 83 -20.65 4.00 2.43
N THR A 84 -20.40 2.79 1.95
CA THR A 84 -21.32 1.95 1.20
C THR A 84 -21.08 0.48 1.55
N ASN A 85 -22.05 -0.38 1.22
CA ASN A 85 -22.04 -1.81 1.56
C ASN A 85 -21.46 -2.71 0.46
N LYS A 86 -21.16 -2.17 -0.72
CA LYS A 86 -20.71 -2.95 -1.87
C LYS A 86 -19.71 -2.19 -2.72
N HIS A 87 -18.68 -2.91 -3.15
CA HIS A 87 -17.75 -2.49 -4.20
C HIS A 87 -18.42 -2.41 -5.58
N SER A 88 -17.82 -1.64 -6.48
CA SER A 88 -18.21 -1.60 -7.89
C SER A 88 -18.01 -2.98 -8.52
N ASP A 89 -18.92 -3.39 -9.41
CA ASP A 89 -18.80 -4.68 -10.12
C ASP A 89 -17.54 -4.77 -10.99
N LYS A 90 -17.02 -3.62 -11.43
CA LYS A 90 -15.78 -3.49 -12.20
C LYS A 90 -14.94 -2.38 -11.60
N VAL A 91 -13.76 -2.73 -11.08
CA VAL A 91 -12.79 -1.78 -10.52
C VAL A 91 -11.59 -1.68 -11.44
N THR A 92 -11.23 -0.45 -11.83
CA THR A 92 -9.96 -0.19 -12.52
C THR A 92 -8.84 -0.10 -11.49
N PRO A 93 -7.78 -0.92 -11.58
CA PRO A 93 -6.73 -0.90 -10.59
C PRO A 93 -6.05 0.47 -10.43
N SER A 94 -5.86 0.90 -9.19
CA SER A 94 -5.16 2.14 -8.87
C SER A 94 -4.28 1.95 -7.63
N TRP A 95 -3.43 2.92 -7.33
CA TRP A 95 -2.55 2.82 -6.16
C TRP A 95 -3.31 2.66 -4.84
N PHE A 96 -4.42 3.39 -4.66
CA PHE A 96 -5.26 3.31 -3.47
C PHE A 96 -6.44 2.36 -3.61
N GLY A 97 -6.62 1.77 -4.79
CA GLY A 97 -7.75 0.90 -5.10
C GLY A 97 -9.10 1.59 -4.97
N GLU A 98 -10.14 0.78 -4.86
CA GLU A 98 -11.45 1.20 -4.39
C GLU A 98 -11.56 0.81 -2.92
N SER A 99 -11.83 1.77 -2.04
CA SER A 99 -12.07 1.52 -0.62
C SER A 99 -13.53 1.80 -0.28
N ILE A 100 -14.20 0.84 0.36
CA ILE A 100 -15.49 1.03 1.02
C ILE A 100 -15.31 0.90 2.53
N GLY A 101 -16.27 1.37 3.32
CA GLY A 101 -16.19 1.20 4.77
C GLY A 101 -17.47 1.50 5.52
N HIS A 102 -17.45 1.15 6.79
CA HIS A 102 -18.53 1.39 7.75
C HIS A 102 -17.96 1.69 9.13
N TYR A 103 -18.77 2.33 9.97
CA TYR A 103 -18.42 2.54 11.38
C TYR A 103 -18.99 1.42 12.22
N GLU A 104 -18.14 0.78 13.00
CA GLU A 104 -18.52 -0.12 14.08
C GLU A 104 -18.50 0.64 15.40
N ASN A 105 -19.49 0.38 16.26
CA ASN A 105 -19.58 0.95 17.60
C ASN A 105 -19.56 2.50 17.67
N GLY A 106 -19.74 3.18 16.52
CA GLY A 106 -19.79 4.63 16.41
C GLY A 106 -18.44 5.34 16.24
N ASP A 107 -17.31 4.67 16.49
CA ASP A 107 -15.98 5.29 16.48
C ASP A 107 -14.92 4.54 15.65
N THR A 108 -15.20 3.29 15.25
CA THR A 108 -14.24 2.42 14.57
C THR A 108 -14.56 2.35 13.09
N LEU A 109 -13.78 3.03 12.26
CA LEU A 109 -13.90 2.92 10.81
C LEU A 109 -13.22 1.65 10.30
N VAL A 110 -14.01 0.69 9.83
CA VAL A 110 -13.55 -0.51 9.12
C VAL A 110 -13.54 -0.22 7.62
N ILE A 111 -12.44 -0.55 6.96
CA ILE A 111 -12.21 -0.26 5.54
C ILE A 111 -11.89 -1.55 4.81
N ASP A 112 -12.62 -1.79 3.72
CA ASP A 112 -12.42 -2.90 2.80
C ASP A 112 -11.93 -2.34 1.46
N THR A 113 -10.82 -2.86 0.93
CA THR A 113 -10.15 -2.31 -0.25
C THR A 113 -9.74 -3.38 -1.26
N ILE A 114 -10.11 -3.14 -2.52
CA ILE A 114 -9.78 -3.98 -3.67
C ILE A 114 -9.23 -3.16 -4.83
N GLY A 115 -8.75 -3.84 -5.88
CA GLY A 115 -8.32 -3.17 -7.12
C GLY A 115 -7.02 -2.38 -6.95
N LEU A 116 -6.06 -2.93 -6.21
CA LEU A 116 -4.75 -2.30 -6.03
C LEU A 116 -3.83 -2.60 -7.22
N SER A 117 -3.20 -1.56 -7.77
CA SER A 117 -2.23 -1.70 -8.86
C SER A 117 -0.97 -2.41 -8.37
N THR A 118 -0.41 -3.33 -9.15
CA THR A 118 0.81 -4.09 -8.77
C THR A 118 2.11 -3.43 -9.21
N LYS A 119 2.06 -2.58 -10.24
CA LYS A 119 3.25 -1.96 -10.82
C LYS A 119 3.86 -0.96 -9.84
N ASN A 120 5.09 -1.25 -9.38
CA ASN A 120 5.82 -0.41 -8.43
C ASN A 120 5.11 -0.20 -7.09
N SER A 121 4.11 -1.03 -6.77
CA SER A 121 3.39 -1.01 -5.50
C SER A 121 3.82 -2.21 -4.65
N TYR A 122 4.00 -1.97 -3.35
CA TYR A 122 4.48 -2.94 -2.40
C TYR A 122 3.72 -2.73 -1.10
N ILE A 123 3.51 -3.81 -0.35
CA ILE A 123 2.74 -3.74 0.90
C ILE A 123 3.53 -3.08 2.04
N ASP A 124 4.85 -2.94 1.90
CA ASP A 124 5.75 -2.38 2.91
C ASP A 124 6.97 -1.68 2.28
N ASN A 125 7.89 -1.19 3.12
CA ASN A 125 9.15 -0.58 2.71
C ASN A 125 10.31 -1.57 2.48
N TYR A 126 10.04 -2.87 2.56
CA TYR A 126 10.97 -3.97 2.27
C TYR A 126 10.76 -4.56 0.87
N ARG A 127 9.81 -3.98 0.10
CA ARG A 127 9.42 -4.38 -1.26
C ARG A 127 8.77 -5.76 -1.30
N THR A 128 7.99 -6.09 -0.27
CA THR A 128 7.15 -7.28 -0.30
C THR A 128 6.07 -7.09 -1.38
N PRO A 129 6.03 -7.93 -2.43
CA PRO A 129 5.14 -7.72 -3.56
C PRO A 129 3.74 -8.27 -3.28
N HIS A 130 2.76 -7.80 -4.04
CA HIS A 130 1.41 -8.32 -4.02
C HIS A 130 0.87 -8.50 -5.45
N THR A 131 -0.26 -9.18 -5.56
CA THR A 131 -0.99 -9.33 -6.83
C THR A 131 -2.17 -8.38 -6.89
N GLU A 132 -2.84 -8.29 -8.03
CA GLU A 132 -4.11 -7.55 -8.18
C GLU A 132 -5.25 -8.16 -7.36
N LYS A 133 -5.08 -9.42 -6.90
CA LYS A 133 -5.99 -10.10 -5.96
C LYS A 133 -5.78 -9.68 -4.50
N LEU A 134 -4.94 -8.70 -4.22
CA LEU A 134 -4.78 -8.18 -2.87
C LEU A 134 -6.11 -7.53 -2.43
N HIS A 135 -6.56 -7.94 -1.25
CA HIS A 135 -7.75 -7.46 -0.57
C HIS A 135 -7.33 -7.13 0.86
N VAL A 136 -7.56 -5.88 1.27
CA VAL A 136 -7.09 -5.33 2.56
C VAL A 136 -8.24 -4.67 3.28
#